data_AF-A0A327X5D3-F1
#
_entry.id   AF-A0A327X5D3-F1
#
_cell.length_a   1.000
_cell.length_b   1.000
_cell.length_c   1.000
_cell.angle_alpha   90.00
_cell.angle_beta   90.00
_cell.angle_gamma   90.00
#
_symmetry.space_group_name_H-M   'P 1'
#
loop_
_entity.id
_entity.type
_entity.pdbx_description
1 polymer ?
#
loop_
_entity_poly.entity_id
_entity_poly.type
_entity_poly.pdbx_seq_one_letter_code
_entity_poly.pdbx_strand_id
1 'polypeptide(L)'
;MKNQVPAATPVAKKTVWGSASFAKRAVAILLSATFLVTGCKKDEVDPTPDQTSTLTANAGADQQVQVGETVKLDGSASTDSKGAPLTFQWTVATKPAKSTAAISSANTAKPTFVPDEVGDYELELTVSNANGTSKDKVKLTATVAQPIAIDKSITVKTVLTDRVANPELPDYIVTKSIAVSHELTIEPGVVIAFERDTRLDINDNGGLVVAKGTAEKKIRFIGAEKTKGFWSGIMIYSGSNANVFEYIEVMHAGSRALVSSTKAGMALFGGGKAQIALKNSLFSQNDGYGLLVQEGGILREFAANSFTKNTEAGIIVDPANVVKLDAASVFTGENGRNVVEIKGYYLRDGNDITWNGFKDKTPYRLLGDFAVEIGLTLSPGVTIEAARDVMIMINSKGYLIAKGTATEKVTFTGAERTGAYWKGMIIYSTNSRNLIENAEISNGGSLVIVSGKKANLALYGGNLTLKNTVVSKSGGYGVFVSYTGRLNDDASTANTFTANAQDNIQLEK
;
A
#
# COMPACT_ATOMS: atom_id res chain seq x y z
N MET A 1 -12.25 3.34 -64.34
CA MET A 1 -11.15 2.56 -64.94
C MET A 1 -11.20 1.16 -64.36
N LYS A 2 -11.52 0.18 -65.21
CA LYS A 2 -11.55 -1.26 -64.94
C LYS A 2 -10.18 -1.88 -65.28
N ASN A 3 -9.84 -2.97 -64.58
CA ASN A 3 -9.07 -4.17 -64.99
C ASN A 3 -8.67 -4.86 -63.65
N GLN A 4 -9.24 -5.96 -63.14
CA GLN A 4 -9.66 -7.26 -63.70
C GLN A 4 -8.56 -7.98 -64.49
N VAL A 5 -7.90 -9.03 -63.94
CA VAL A 5 -8.20 -10.50 -63.96
C VAL A 5 -6.92 -11.21 -64.53
N PRO A 6 -6.62 -12.55 -64.47
CA PRO A 6 -7.19 -13.75 -63.82
C PRO A 6 -6.20 -14.67 -63.03
N ALA A 7 -6.77 -15.77 -62.53
CA ALA A 7 -6.25 -16.98 -61.88
C ALA A 7 -5.49 -18.02 -62.76
N ALA A 8 -4.84 -18.99 -62.10
CA ALA A 8 -4.72 -20.42 -62.50
C ALA A 8 -4.17 -21.28 -61.31
N THR A 9 -4.99 -22.13 -60.67
CA THR A 9 -5.15 -23.61 -60.82
C THR A 9 -4.02 -24.49 -60.24
N PRO A 10 -4.32 -25.48 -59.36
CA PRO A 10 -3.34 -26.40 -58.77
C PRO A 10 -3.14 -27.67 -59.61
N VAL A 11 -1.92 -28.23 -59.60
CA VAL A 11 -1.58 -29.53 -60.22
C VAL A 11 -1.50 -30.61 -59.13
N ALA A 12 -2.29 -31.67 -59.34
CA ALA A 12 -2.29 -32.89 -58.56
C ALA A 12 -1.12 -33.83 -58.92
N LYS A 13 -0.58 -34.55 -57.94
CA LYS A 13 0.02 -35.88 -58.15
C LYS A 13 -0.57 -36.87 -57.14
N LYS A 14 -1.34 -37.82 -57.68
CA LYS A 14 -1.71 -39.10 -57.06
C LYS A 14 -0.47 -40.01 -57.03
N THR A 15 -0.30 -40.77 -55.95
CA THR A 15 0.16 -42.17 -56.05
C THR A 15 -0.56 -43.00 -54.99
N VAL A 16 -0.94 -44.22 -55.38
CA VAL A 16 -1.89 -45.14 -54.75
C VAL A 16 -1.16 -46.44 -54.40
N TRP A 17 -1.56 -47.02 -53.26
CA TRP A 17 -1.57 -48.42 -52.79
C TRP A 17 -0.33 -49.35 -52.83
N GLY A 18 -0.24 -50.14 -51.75
CA GLY A 18 0.43 -51.44 -51.72
C GLY A 18 0.35 -52.10 -50.34
N SER A 19 -0.64 -52.96 -50.13
CA SER A 19 -0.82 -53.85 -48.98
C SER A 19 -0.54 -55.31 -49.39
N ALA A 20 0.13 -56.09 -48.53
CA ALA A 20 0.06 -57.57 -48.41
C ALA A 20 0.95 -58.01 -47.22
N SER A 21 0.46 -58.66 -46.16
CA SER A 21 0.04 -60.07 -46.05
C SER A 21 1.20 -61.07 -46.25
N PHE A 22 1.66 -61.73 -45.18
CA PHE A 22 2.14 -63.12 -45.25
C PHE A 22 1.69 -63.92 -44.03
N ALA A 23 1.18 -65.13 -44.32
CA ALA A 23 0.50 -66.04 -43.43
C ALA A 23 1.42 -67.16 -42.91
N LYS A 24 0.91 -67.81 -41.84
CA LYS A 24 1.36 -69.03 -41.15
C LYS A 24 1.82 -70.17 -42.06
N ARG A 25 2.73 -71.02 -41.56
CA ARG A 25 2.55 -72.48 -41.43
C ARG A 25 3.60 -73.14 -40.53
N ALA A 26 3.11 -74.11 -39.74
CA ALA A 26 3.85 -75.04 -38.89
C ALA A 26 4.41 -76.23 -39.68
N VAL A 27 5.31 -77.02 -39.07
CA VAL A 27 5.30 -78.50 -38.97
C VAL A 27 6.49 -78.97 -38.10
N ALA A 28 6.21 -79.99 -37.27
CA ALA A 28 7.10 -80.68 -36.34
C ALA A 28 7.82 -81.88 -36.98
N ILE A 29 8.81 -82.48 -36.27
CA ILE A 29 9.08 -83.95 -36.19
C ILE A 29 10.05 -84.24 -35.01
N LEU A 30 9.73 -85.33 -34.29
CA LEU A 30 10.37 -85.94 -33.11
C LEU A 30 11.69 -86.71 -33.41
N LEU A 31 12.50 -86.97 -32.36
CA LEU A 31 12.92 -88.33 -31.87
C LEU A 31 13.85 -88.14 -30.62
N SER A 32 13.38 -88.42 -29.39
CA SER A 32 13.56 -89.66 -28.60
C SER A 32 14.97 -89.96 -28.07
N ALA A 33 15.15 -89.97 -26.74
CA ALA A 33 15.93 -90.99 -26.01
C ALA A 33 15.72 -90.87 -24.49
N THR A 34 15.10 -91.90 -23.92
CA THR A 34 14.87 -92.14 -22.51
C THR A 34 16.13 -92.77 -21.89
N PHE A 35 16.56 -92.31 -20.71
CA PHE A 35 17.40 -93.11 -19.81
C PHE A 35 16.90 -92.96 -18.37
N LEU A 36 16.33 -94.04 -17.86
CA LEU A 36 16.02 -94.27 -16.45
C LEU A 36 17.32 -94.70 -15.75
N VAL A 37 17.73 -93.97 -14.72
CA VAL A 37 18.70 -94.48 -13.73
C VAL A 37 18.09 -94.25 -12.35
N THR A 38 17.66 -95.34 -11.74
CA THR A 38 17.30 -95.43 -10.33
C THR A 38 18.56 -95.28 -9.48
N GLY A 39 18.62 -94.22 -8.67
CA GLY A 39 19.63 -94.04 -7.63
C GLY A 39 18.98 -93.61 -6.33
N CYS A 40 18.85 -94.53 -5.38
CA CYS A 40 18.48 -94.22 -4.01
C CYS A 40 19.57 -93.35 -3.37
N LYS A 41 19.24 -92.09 -3.04
CA LYS A 41 20.02 -91.28 -2.10
C LYS A 41 19.06 -90.60 -1.12
N LYS A 42 19.06 -91.17 0.09
CA LYS A 42 18.96 -90.54 1.42
C LYS A 42 18.36 -89.13 1.45
N ASP A 43 17.24 -89.00 2.16
CA ASP A 43 16.67 -87.71 2.58
C ASP A 43 17.72 -86.88 3.33
N GLU A 44 18.34 -85.93 2.64
CA GLU A 44 18.87 -84.73 3.26
C GLU A 44 17.76 -83.69 3.18
N VAL A 45 17.25 -83.29 4.34
CA VAL A 45 16.51 -82.04 4.49
C VAL A 45 17.50 -80.93 4.15
N ASP A 46 17.49 -80.49 2.91
CA ASP A 46 18.14 -79.26 2.49
C ASP A 46 17.52 -78.13 3.35
N PRO A 47 18.30 -77.34 4.10
CA PRO A 47 17.73 -76.18 4.77
C PRO A 47 17.23 -75.25 3.66
N THR A 48 15.91 -75.16 3.49
CA THR A 48 15.32 -74.07 2.69
C THR A 48 16.02 -72.79 3.10
N PRO A 49 16.69 -72.06 2.18
CA PRO A 49 17.27 -70.78 2.52
C PRO A 49 16.15 -69.94 3.11
N ASP A 50 16.33 -69.47 4.35
CA ASP A 50 15.46 -68.43 4.88
C ASP A 50 15.55 -67.28 3.90
N GLN A 51 14.51 -67.12 3.08
CA GLN A 51 14.46 -66.12 2.03
C GLN A 51 14.36 -64.77 2.73
N THR A 52 15.50 -64.15 3.00
CA THR A 52 15.57 -62.80 3.54
C THR A 52 14.77 -61.89 2.62
N SER A 53 13.76 -61.20 3.17
CA SER A 53 13.00 -60.24 2.37
C SER A 53 13.88 -59.05 2.01
N THR A 54 13.68 -58.51 0.82
CA THR A 54 14.46 -57.38 0.31
C THR A 54 13.67 -56.10 0.51
N LEU A 55 14.27 -55.12 1.18
CA LEU A 55 13.68 -53.81 1.40
C LEU A 55 14.13 -52.85 0.30
N THR A 56 13.18 -52.12 -0.28
CA THR A 56 13.43 -51.07 -1.26
C THR A 56 12.83 -49.77 -0.73
N ALA A 57 13.69 -48.84 -0.32
CA ALA A 57 13.29 -47.46 -0.04
C ALA A 57 12.98 -46.73 -1.36
N ASN A 58 11.96 -45.87 -1.33
CA ASN A 58 11.63 -44.96 -2.41
C ASN A 58 11.24 -43.62 -1.79
N ALA A 59 12.11 -42.62 -1.93
CA ALA A 59 11.95 -41.26 -1.39
C ALA A 59 11.09 -40.37 -2.30
N GLY A 60 10.68 -40.87 -3.46
CA GLY A 60 9.97 -40.12 -4.50
C GLY A 60 10.92 -39.44 -5.49
N ALA A 61 10.33 -38.76 -6.47
CA ALA A 61 11.11 -38.03 -7.48
C ALA A 61 11.64 -36.70 -6.94
N ASP A 62 12.77 -36.26 -7.50
CA ASP A 62 13.33 -34.94 -7.27
C ASP A 62 12.33 -33.82 -7.58
N GLN A 63 12.39 -32.72 -6.83
CA GLN A 63 11.41 -31.63 -6.93
C GLN A 63 12.11 -30.27 -7.07
N GLN A 64 11.50 -29.38 -7.86
CA GLN A 64 11.81 -27.96 -7.84
C GLN A 64 10.72 -27.23 -7.05
N VAL A 65 11.14 -26.42 -6.09
CA VAL A 65 10.25 -25.78 -5.12
C VAL A 65 10.69 -24.35 -4.87
N GLN A 66 9.80 -23.54 -4.29
CA GLN A 66 10.16 -22.20 -3.85
C GLN A 66 10.60 -22.19 -2.40
N VAL A 67 11.52 -21.29 -2.05
CA VAL A 67 11.85 -21.02 -0.64
C VAL A 67 10.58 -20.63 0.12
N GLY A 68 10.33 -21.27 1.26
CA GLY A 68 9.13 -21.09 2.10
C GLY A 68 7.93 -21.96 1.71
N GLU A 69 7.98 -22.67 0.58
CA GLU A 69 6.90 -23.56 0.14
C GLU A 69 6.85 -24.83 1.00
N THR A 70 5.64 -25.27 1.39
CA THR A 70 5.49 -26.56 2.09
C THR A 70 5.52 -27.72 1.11
N VAL A 71 6.63 -28.44 1.11
CA VAL A 71 6.88 -29.64 0.32
C VAL A 71 6.32 -30.86 1.03
N LYS A 72 5.55 -31.68 0.33
CA LYS A 72 5.10 -32.99 0.80
C LYS A 72 6.05 -34.05 0.23
N LEU A 73 6.69 -34.83 1.09
CA LEU A 73 7.47 -35.99 0.67
C LEU A 73 6.57 -37.23 0.70
N ASP A 74 6.90 -38.25 -0.09
CA ASP A 74 6.10 -39.47 -0.14
C ASP A 74 6.99 -40.71 -0.23
N GLY A 75 7.16 -41.37 0.91
CA GLY A 75 7.85 -42.63 1.05
C GLY A 75 6.96 -43.86 0.82
N SER A 76 5.66 -43.68 0.56
CA SER A 76 4.68 -44.79 0.56
C SER A 76 4.88 -45.82 -0.57
N ALA A 77 5.69 -45.49 -1.58
CA ALA A 77 6.12 -46.42 -2.62
C ALA A 77 7.25 -47.37 -2.17
N SER A 78 7.75 -47.24 -0.94
CA SER A 78 8.73 -48.16 -0.36
C SER A 78 8.10 -49.53 -0.07
N THR A 79 8.84 -50.61 -0.34
CA THR A 79 8.29 -51.98 -0.25
C THR A 79 9.25 -52.96 0.42
N ASP A 80 8.66 -53.97 1.05
CA ASP A 80 9.31 -55.23 1.38
C ASP A 80 8.83 -56.30 0.41
N SER A 81 9.72 -57.13 -0.14
CA SER A 81 9.35 -58.14 -1.16
C SER A 81 8.37 -59.21 -0.67
N LYS A 82 8.16 -59.33 0.64
CA LYS A 82 7.16 -60.19 1.27
C LYS A 82 6.01 -59.42 1.94
N GLY A 83 5.97 -58.10 1.78
CA GLY A 83 4.90 -57.25 2.32
C GLY A 83 4.98 -57.00 3.82
N ALA A 84 6.13 -57.21 4.46
CA ALA A 84 6.30 -56.87 5.87
C ALA A 84 6.12 -55.36 6.12
N PRO A 85 5.48 -54.93 7.23
CA PRO A 85 5.34 -53.53 7.58
C PRO A 85 6.69 -52.81 7.68
N LEU A 86 6.73 -51.55 7.25
CA LEU A 86 7.94 -50.71 7.26
C LEU A 86 7.82 -49.59 8.30
N THR A 87 8.93 -49.30 8.97
CA THR A 87 9.14 -48.08 9.75
C THR A 87 9.86 -47.05 8.88
N PHE A 88 9.50 -45.78 8.98
CA PHE A 88 10.06 -44.69 8.18
C PHE A 88 10.88 -43.76 9.07
N GLN A 89 12.00 -43.27 8.55
CA GLN A 89 12.78 -42.20 9.16
C GLN A 89 13.39 -41.32 8.07
N TRP A 90 13.05 -40.04 8.09
CA TRP A 90 13.59 -39.03 7.20
C TRP A 90 14.66 -38.19 7.90
N THR A 91 15.73 -37.86 7.17
CA THR A 91 16.80 -36.97 7.65
C THR A 91 17.20 -35.99 6.56
N VAL A 92 17.74 -34.83 6.96
CA VAL A 92 18.33 -33.87 6.02
C VAL A 92 19.80 -34.28 5.84
N ALA A 93 20.15 -34.84 4.70
CA ALA A 93 21.51 -35.29 4.39
C ALA A 93 22.42 -34.12 4.03
N THR A 94 21.94 -33.21 3.17
CA THR A 94 22.64 -31.97 2.83
C THR A 94 21.64 -30.82 2.72
N LYS A 95 22.11 -29.61 3.02
CA LYS A 95 21.34 -28.36 2.90
C LYS A 95 22.28 -27.17 2.70
N PRO A 96 21.80 -26.02 2.20
CA PRO A 96 22.59 -24.80 2.14
C PRO A 96 23.17 -24.42 3.51
N ALA A 97 24.37 -23.85 3.54
CA ALA A 97 25.12 -23.64 4.79
C ALA A 97 24.39 -22.76 5.83
N LYS A 98 23.51 -21.86 5.38
CA LYS A 98 22.72 -20.98 6.25
C LYS A 98 21.37 -21.56 6.65
N SER A 99 20.99 -22.69 6.06
CA SER A 99 19.67 -23.28 6.26
C SER A 99 19.53 -23.89 7.66
N THR A 100 18.42 -23.56 8.30
CA THR A 100 17.97 -24.12 9.59
C THR A 100 16.81 -25.10 9.43
N ALA A 101 16.29 -25.28 8.20
CA ALA A 101 15.17 -26.15 7.88
C ALA A 101 15.29 -27.57 8.46
N ALA A 102 14.14 -28.11 8.88
CA ALA A 102 13.97 -29.44 9.43
C ALA A 102 12.72 -30.12 8.85
N ILE A 103 12.71 -31.46 8.87
CA ILE A 103 11.59 -32.27 8.38
C ILE A 103 10.56 -32.42 9.50
N SER A 104 9.31 -32.10 9.22
CA SER A 104 8.18 -32.26 10.14
C SER A 104 7.54 -33.63 9.96
N SER A 105 7.22 -34.30 11.08
CA SER A 105 6.70 -35.68 11.10
C SER A 105 7.63 -36.69 10.38
N ALA A 106 8.94 -36.55 10.62
CA ALA A 106 10.01 -37.29 9.94
C ALA A 106 9.94 -38.82 10.09
N ASN A 107 9.08 -39.36 10.97
CA ASN A 107 8.88 -40.80 11.17
C ASN A 107 7.64 -41.35 10.45
N THR A 108 7.02 -40.56 9.57
CA THR A 108 5.83 -40.95 8.81
C THR A 108 6.17 -41.25 7.34
N ALA A 109 5.28 -41.97 6.65
CA ALA A 109 5.43 -42.20 5.22
C ALA A 109 5.28 -40.91 4.39
N LYS A 110 4.59 -39.88 4.90
CA LYS A 110 4.33 -38.62 4.18
C LYS A 110 4.65 -37.40 5.07
N PRO A 111 5.93 -37.14 5.36
CA PRO A 111 6.33 -35.96 6.13
C PRO A 111 6.21 -34.68 5.29
N THR A 112 6.46 -33.54 5.93
CA THR A 112 6.55 -32.25 5.24
C THR A 112 7.89 -31.56 5.49
N PHE A 113 8.32 -30.75 4.53
CA PHE A 113 9.57 -30.00 4.58
C PHE A 113 9.35 -28.59 4.03
N VAL A 114 10.01 -27.59 4.60
CA VAL A 114 9.96 -26.21 4.11
C VAL A 114 11.41 -25.73 3.91
N PRO A 115 11.88 -25.54 2.67
CA PRO A 115 13.20 -24.98 2.43
C PRO A 115 13.20 -23.50 2.86
N ASP A 116 14.24 -23.07 3.57
CA ASP A 116 14.40 -21.71 4.09
C ASP A 116 15.51 -20.92 3.37
N GLU A 117 16.26 -21.55 2.48
CA GLU A 117 17.36 -20.96 1.71
C GLU A 117 17.34 -21.45 0.26
N VAL A 118 17.88 -20.63 -0.64
CA VAL A 118 18.05 -21.02 -2.05
C VAL A 118 19.16 -22.05 -2.17
N GLY A 119 18.93 -23.09 -2.96
CA GLY A 119 19.91 -24.12 -3.27
C GLY A 119 19.34 -25.52 -3.17
N ASP A 120 20.25 -26.48 -3.18
CA ASP A 120 19.90 -27.90 -3.16
C ASP A 120 19.83 -28.44 -1.73
N TYR A 121 18.79 -29.21 -1.46
CA TYR A 121 18.62 -30.03 -0.27
C TYR A 121 18.57 -31.50 -0.70
N GLU A 122 19.31 -32.36 -0.01
CA GLU A 122 19.10 -33.80 -0.13
C GLU A 122 18.41 -34.30 1.13
N LEU A 123 17.23 -34.90 0.98
CA LEU A 123 16.49 -35.53 2.06
C LEU A 123 16.59 -37.05 1.90
N GLU A 124 17.05 -37.74 2.94
CA GLU A 124 17.25 -39.19 2.93
C GLU A 124 16.09 -39.87 3.67
N LEU A 125 15.42 -40.79 2.99
CA LEU A 125 14.49 -41.74 3.59
C LEU A 125 15.26 -43.01 3.97
N THR A 126 15.17 -43.41 5.24
CA THR A 126 15.53 -44.75 5.71
C THR A 126 14.26 -45.51 6.05
N VAL A 127 14.04 -46.67 5.41
CA VAL A 127 13.01 -47.64 5.81
C VAL A 127 13.62 -48.82 6.53
N SER A 128 12.95 -49.34 7.56
CA SER A 128 13.43 -50.47 8.35
C SER A 128 12.33 -51.45 8.74
N ASN A 129 12.72 -52.72 8.90
CA ASN A 129 11.91 -53.78 9.52
C ASN A 129 12.85 -54.81 10.19
N ALA A 130 12.33 -55.98 10.57
CA ALA A 130 13.13 -57.02 11.23
C ALA A 130 14.29 -57.57 10.38
N ASN A 131 14.25 -57.40 9.06
CA ASN A 131 15.22 -57.94 8.11
C ASN A 131 16.32 -56.93 7.73
N GLY A 132 16.24 -55.68 8.21
CA GLY A 132 17.28 -54.68 8.04
C GLY A 132 16.77 -53.29 7.67
N THR A 133 17.61 -52.54 6.94
CA THR A 133 17.35 -51.15 6.55
C THR A 133 17.64 -50.92 5.07
N SER A 134 16.87 -50.07 4.41
CA SER A 134 17.11 -49.58 3.05
C SER A 134 17.01 -48.07 3.01
N LYS A 135 17.76 -47.42 2.11
CA LYS A 135 17.86 -45.95 2.03
C LYS A 135 17.64 -45.47 0.60
N ASP A 136 16.98 -44.33 0.48
CA ASP A 136 16.83 -43.60 -0.78
C ASP A 136 16.84 -42.09 -0.51
N LYS A 137 17.19 -41.30 -1.52
CA LYS A 137 17.28 -39.84 -1.41
C LYS A 137 16.38 -39.17 -2.43
N VAL A 138 15.82 -38.04 -2.02
CA VAL A 138 15.15 -37.09 -2.92
C VAL A 138 15.89 -35.76 -2.88
N LYS A 139 16.17 -35.20 -4.05
CA LYS A 139 16.75 -33.87 -4.19
C LYS A 139 15.64 -32.84 -4.31
N LEU A 140 15.70 -31.79 -3.48
CA LEU A 140 14.87 -30.60 -3.61
C LEU A 140 15.76 -29.43 -4.04
N THR A 141 15.48 -28.85 -5.21
CA THR A 141 16.12 -27.62 -5.66
C THR A 141 15.21 -26.44 -5.34
N ALA A 142 15.56 -25.69 -4.29
CA ALA A 142 14.82 -24.52 -3.85
C ALA A 142 15.28 -23.26 -4.61
N THR A 143 14.34 -22.54 -5.20
CA THR A 143 14.59 -21.31 -5.97
C THR A 143 13.80 -20.12 -5.42
N VAL A 144 14.18 -18.91 -5.86
CA VAL A 144 13.42 -17.70 -5.57
C VAL A 144 12.20 -17.63 -6.51
N ALA A 145 11.02 -17.43 -5.94
CA ALA A 145 9.82 -17.17 -6.72
C ALA A 145 10.00 -15.94 -7.61
N GLN A 146 9.79 -16.10 -8.91
CA GLN A 146 9.80 -14.95 -9.83
C GLN A 146 8.42 -14.28 -9.84
N PRO A 147 8.37 -12.94 -9.81
CA PRO A 147 7.10 -12.22 -9.92
C PRO A 147 6.47 -12.42 -11.29
N ILE A 148 5.13 -12.45 -11.34
CA ILE A 148 4.38 -12.45 -12.61
C ILE A 148 4.36 -11.01 -13.16
N ALA A 149 4.80 -10.85 -14.41
CA ALA A 149 4.76 -9.55 -15.07
C ALA A 149 3.31 -9.12 -15.36
N ILE A 150 2.98 -7.88 -14.99
CA ILE A 150 1.78 -7.15 -15.41
C ILE A 150 2.24 -6.08 -16.39
N ASP A 151 2.08 -6.37 -17.69
CA ASP A 151 2.58 -5.55 -18.79
C ASP A 151 1.46 -4.91 -19.64
N LYS A 152 0.21 -5.13 -19.24
CA LYS A 152 -1.01 -4.67 -19.92
C LYS A 152 -2.02 -4.12 -18.94
N SER A 153 -2.80 -3.15 -19.42
CA SER A 153 -3.92 -2.56 -18.69
C SER A 153 -5.00 -3.59 -18.33
N ILE A 154 -5.59 -3.40 -17.16
CA ILE A 154 -6.70 -4.20 -16.64
C ILE A 154 -8.01 -3.74 -17.29
N THR A 155 -8.47 -4.50 -18.28
CA THR A 155 -9.67 -4.21 -19.10
C THR A 155 -10.80 -5.22 -18.87
N VAL A 156 -10.53 -6.28 -18.11
CA VAL A 156 -11.48 -7.29 -17.63
C VAL A 156 -11.31 -7.43 -16.13
N LYS A 157 -12.33 -7.94 -15.44
CA LYS A 157 -12.22 -8.28 -14.02
C LYS A 157 -10.99 -9.15 -13.78
N THR A 158 -10.09 -8.67 -12.94
CA THR A 158 -8.81 -9.32 -12.63
C THR A 158 -8.66 -9.44 -11.13
N VAL A 159 -8.21 -10.61 -10.68
CA VAL A 159 -7.92 -10.90 -9.27
C VAL A 159 -6.44 -11.22 -9.16
N LEU A 160 -5.72 -10.48 -8.32
CA LEU A 160 -4.34 -10.78 -7.96
C LEU A 160 -4.34 -11.54 -6.64
N THR A 161 -3.80 -12.76 -6.65
CA THR A 161 -3.71 -13.65 -5.49
C THR A 161 -2.32 -13.63 -4.88
N ASP A 162 -2.22 -13.82 -3.56
CA ASP A 162 -0.98 -14.02 -2.80
C ASP A 162 -0.38 -15.38 -3.18
N ARG A 163 0.77 -15.37 -3.87
CA ARG A 163 1.38 -16.55 -4.51
C ARG A 163 2.81 -16.81 -4.06
N VAL A 164 3.51 -15.82 -3.50
CA VAL A 164 4.88 -15.92 -3.00
C VAL A 164 4.83 -15.95 -1.48
N ALA A 165 5.19 -17.10 -0.91
CA ALA A 165 5.12 -17.32 0.54
C ALA A 165 5.97 -16.34 1.36
N ASN A 166 7.05 -15.81 0.78
CA ASN A 166 7.89 -14.80 1.41
C ASN A 166 7.33 -13.38 1.16
N PRO A 167 6.79 -12.69 2.18
CA PRO A 167 6.17 -11.37 2.03
C PRO A 167 7.17 -10.22 1.74
N GLU A 168 8.47 -10.51 1.70
CA GLU A 168 9.50 -9.56 1.27
C GLU A 168 9.78 -9.61 -0.23
N LEU A 169 9.24 -10.60 -0.94
CA LEU A 169 9.40 -10.78 -2.38
C LEU A 169 8.10 -10.44 -3.11
N PRO A 170 8.17 -9.87 -4.33
CA PRO A 170 6.98 -9.53 -5.09
C PRO A 170 6.29 -10.75 -5.69
N ASP A 171 4.96 -10.77 -5.62
CA ASP A 171 4.10 -11.67 -6.37
C ASP A 171 4.01 -11.28 -7.84
N TYR A 172 3.92 -9.97 -8.06
CA TYR A 172 3.72 -9.35 -9.37
C TYR A 172 4.72 -8.22 -9.58
N ILE A 173 5.08 -7.99 -10.85
CA ILE A 173 5.92 -6.86 -11.26
C ILE A 173 5.26 -6.10 -12.40
N VAL A 174 5.01 -4.81 -12.21
CA VAL A 174 4.50 -3.90 -13.22
C VAL A 174 5.68 -3.38 -14.04
N THR A 175 5.80 -3.84 -15.28
CA THR A 175 6.93 -3.53 -16.17
C THR A 175 6.66 -2.34 -17.10
N LYS A 176 5.41 -1.92 -17.19
CA LYS A 176 4.96 -0.74 -17.95
C LYS A 176 3.85 -0.06 -17.16
N SER A 177 3.68 1.24 -17.33
CA SER A 177 2.52 1.92 -16.75
C SER A 177 1.23 1.27 -17.25
N ILE A 178 0.33 0.95 -16.32
CA ILE A 178 -0.92 0.26 -16.60
C ILE A 178 -2.11 1.10 -16.16
N ALA A 179 -3.19 0.97 -16.92
CA ALA A 179 -4.48 1.53 -16.56
C ALA A 179 -5.43 0.43 -16.07
N VAL A 180 -6.25 0.74 -15.09
CA VAL A 180 -7.36 -0.07 -14.61
C VAL A 180 -8.64 0.58 -15.11
N SER A 181 -9.28 -0.05 -16.10
CA SER A 181 -10.55 0.37 -16.69
C SER A 181 -11.68 -0.66 -16.47
N HIS A 182 -11.39 -1.68 -15.65
CA HIS A 182 -12.38 -2.61 -15.10
C HIS A 182 -11.98 -2.97 -13.65
N GLU A 183 -12.60 -3.97 -13.03
CA GLU A 183 -12.37 -4.32 -11.64
C GLU A 183 -10.98 -4.97 -11.46
N LEU A 184 -10.16 -4.38 -10.59
CA LEU A 184 -8.94 -4.97 -10.07
C LEU A 184 -9.14 -5.29 -8.58
N THR A 185 -9.24 -6.57 -8.27
CA THR A 185 -9.28 -7.06 -6.88
C THR A 185 -7.90 -7.58 -6.50
N ILE A 186 -7.39 -7.18 -5.34
CA ILE A 186 -6.07 -7.57 -4.82
C ILE A 186 -6.29 -8.24 -3.46
N GLU A 187 -5.93 -9.51 -3.36
CA GLU A 187 -6.11 -10.31 -2.15
C GLU A 187 -5.12 -9.95 -1.03
N PRO A 188 -5.43 -10.22 0.24
CA PRO A 188 -4.52 -9.99 1.35
C PRO A 188 -3.15 -10.66 1.16
N GLY A 189 -2.07 -9.94 1.45
CA GLY A 189 -0.69 -10.44 1.39
C GLY A 189 0.04 -10.14 0.09
N VAL A 190 -0.67 -9.74 -0.97
CA VAL A 190 -0.08 -9.49 -2.28
C VAL A 190 0.94 -8.35 -2.24
N VAL A 191 2.13 -8.61 -2.80
CA VAL A 191 3.20 -7.65 -3.03
C VAL A 191 3.35 -7.37 -4.53
N ILE A 192 3.16 -6.11 -4.92
CA ILE A 192 3.30 -5.64 -6.30
C ILE A 192 4.52 -4.73 -6.38
N ALA A 193 5.54 -5.17 -7.12
CA ALA A 193 6.69 -4.35 -7.47
C ALA A 193 6.41 -3.52 -8.73
N PHE A 194 6.98 -2.32 -8.79
CA PHE A 194 6.90 -1.42 -9.93
C PHE A 194 8.29 -1.15 -10.48
N GLU A 195 8.49 -1.37 -11.78
CA GLU A 195 9.72 -0.96 -12.46
C GLU A 195 9.84 0.57 -12.49
N ARG A 196 11.05 1.05 -12.81
CA ARG A 196 11.39 2.47 -12.77
C ARG A 196 10.40 3.31 -13.57
N ASP A 197 9.96 4.41 -12.97
CA ASP A 197 9.03 5.39 -13.57
C ASP A 197 7.66 4.85 -14.01
N THR A 198 7.32 3.59 -13.74
CA THR A 198 5.99 3.03 -14.04
C THR A 198 4.92 3.60 -13.13
N ARG A 199 3.66 3.59 -13.60
CA ARG A 199 2.50 4.18 -12.92
C ARG A 199 1.30 3.25 -12.95
N LEU A 200 0.47 3.27 -11.90
CA LEU A 200 -0.84 2.63 -11.86
C LEU A 200 -1.94 3.69 -11.95
N ASP A 201 -2.75 3.67 -13.01
CA ASP A 201 -3.85 4.60 -13.22
C ASP A 201 -5.21 3.91 -13.02
N ILE A 202 -5.98 4.27 -12.00
CA ILE A 202 -7.36 3.80 -11.80
C ILE A 202 -8.32 4.75 -12.50
N ASN A 203 -8.71 4.40 -13.73
CA ASN A 203 -9.43 5.29 -14.63
C ASN A 203 -10.91 5.44 -14.28
N ASP A 204 -11.49 6.56 -14.71
CA ASP A 204 -12.91 6.90 -14.55
C ASP A 204 -13.85 6.19 -15.53
N ASN A 205 -13.33 5.58 -16.60
CA ASN A 205 -14.08 4.79 -17.56
C ASN A 205 -14.24 3.33 -17.10
N GLY A 206 -14.91 3.11 -15.95
CA GLY A 206 -15.21 1.77 -15.41
C GLY A 206 -14.12 1.17 -14.52
N GLY A 207 -13.02 1.89 -14.26
CA GLY A 207 -11.98 1.45 -13.34
C GLY A 207 -12.50 1.34 -11.90
N LEU A 208 -12.14 0.25 -11.24
CA LEU A 208 -12.48 -0.02 -9.85
C LEU A 208 -11.30 -0.77 -9.22
N VAL A 209 -10.88 -0.35 -8.03
CA VAL A 209 -9.89 -1.07 -7.25
C VAL A 209 -10.45 -1.53 -5.90
N VAL A 210 -10.25 -2.81 -5.58
CA VAL A 210 -10.58 -3.42 -4.29
C VAL A 210 -9.33 -4.08 -3.73
N ALA A 211 -8.58 -3.35 -2.89
CA ALA A 211 -7.42 -3.88 -2.18
C ALA A 211 -7.71 -3.85 -0.68
N LYS A 212 -8.01 -5.01 -0.11
CA LYS A 212 -8.33 -5.17 1.31
C LYS A 212 -7.39 -6.21 1.92
N GLY A 213 -6.27 -5.76 2.47
CA GLY A 213 -5.39 -6.61 3.26
C GLY A 213 -5.94 -6.87 4.67
N THR A 214 -5.10 -7.50 5.50
CA THR A 214 -5.31 -7.57 6.95
C THR A 214 -4.09 -7.03 7.69
N ALA A 215 -4.15 -6.93 9.01
CA ALA A 215 -3.00 -6.50 9.81
C ALA A 215 -1.78 -7.41 9.63
N GLU A 216 -2.00 -8.71 9.45
CA GLU A 216 -0.99 -9.76 9.25
C GLU A 216 -0.60 -9.91 7.78
N LYS A 217 -1.54 -9.67 6.86
CA LYS A 217 -1.37 -9.83 5.42
C LYS A 217 -1.69 -8.54 4.68
N LYS A 218 -0.81 -7.55 4.87
CA LYS A 218 -0.93 -6.26 4.17
C LYS A 218 -0.64 -6.42 2.68
N ILE A 219 -1.28 -5.59 1.87
CA ILE A 219 -1.00 -5.49 0.44
C ILE A 219 0.07 -4.42 0.23
N ARG A 220 1.13 -4.69 -0.53
CA ARG A 220 2.28 -3.77 -0.65
C ARG A 220 2.48 -3.34 -2.10
N PHE A 221 2.52 -2.04 -2.34
CA PHE A 221 2.90 -1.41 -3.60
C PHE A 221 4.30 -0.80 -3.43
N ILE A 222 5.31 -1.41 -4.05
CA ILE A 222 6.72 -1.07 -3.81
C ILE A 222 7.48 -0.83 -5.12
N GLY A 223 8.53 -0.02 -5.08
CA GLY A 223 9.52 0.01 -6.16
C GLY A 223 10.29 -1.32 -6.26
N ALA A 224 10.61 -1.76 -7.48
CA ALA A 224 11.44 -2.95 -7.70
C ALA A 224 12.84 -2.78 -7.07
N GLU A 225 13.35 -1.55 -7.05
CA GLU A 225 14.39 -1.15 -6.10
C GLU A 225 13.77 -0.39 -4.93
N LYS A 226 14.23 -0.70 -3.72
CA LYS A 226 13.73 -0.10 -2.46
C LYS A 226 14.35 1.29 -2.24
N THR A 227 14.18 2.20 -3.20
CA THR A 227 14.71 3.57 -3.19
C THR A 227 13.58 4.60 -3.32
N LYS A 228 13.62 5.69 -2.56
CA LYS A 228 12.57 6.74 -2.66
C LYS A 228 12.51 7.28 -4.09
N GLY A 229 11.31 7.42 -4.66
CA GLY A 229 11.16 7.95 -6.00
C GLY A 229 11.61 7.00 -7.11
N PHE A 230 11.49 5.68 -6.91
CA PHE A 230 11.83 4.70 -7.94
C PHE A 230 10.76 4.60 -9.03
N TRP A 231 9.48 4.57 -8.64
CA TRP A 231 8.34 4.49 -9.56
C TRP A 231 7.42 5.72 -9.42
N SER A 232 6.53 5.95 -10.37
CA SER A 232 5.75 7.20 -10.43
C SER A 232 4.73 7.33 -9.29
N GLY A 233 3.99 6.27 -8.98
CA GLY A 233 2.91 6.26 -7.98
C GLY A 233 1.56 5.79 -8.53
N ILE A 234 0.51 5.98 -7.72
CA ILE A 234 -0.88 5.58 -8.04
C ILE A 234 -1.74 6.81 -8.31
N MET A 235 -2.42 6.84 -9.46
CA MET A 235 -3.44 7.84 -9.76
C MET A 235 -4.83 7.25 -9.62
N ILE A 236 -5.73 7.95 -8.93
CA ILE A 236 -7.15 7.62 -8.86
C ILE A 236 -7.94 8.71 -9.56
N TYR A 237 -8.48 8.37 -10.72
CA TYR A 237 -9.48 9.17 -11.47
C TYR A 237 -10.90 8.65 -11.21
N SER A 238 -11.02 7.36 -10.91
CA SER A 238 -12.29 6.67 -10.73
C SER A 238 -13.18 7.28 -9.65
N GLY A 239 -14.43 7.52 -10.03
CA GLY A 239 -15.50 7.90 -9.12
C GLY A 239 -16.31 6.74 -8.58
N SER A 240 -15.83 5.49 -8.71
CA SER A 240 -16.52 4.34 -8.14
C SER A 240 -16.54 4.43 -6.61
N ASN A 241 -17.73 4.33 -6.02
CA ASN A 241 -17.86 4.26 -4.56
C ASN A 241 -17.29 2.97 -3.96
N ALA A 242 -17.07 1.94 -4.79
CA ALA A 242 -16.48 0.68 -4.38
C ALA A 242 -14.94 0.72 -4.31
N ASN A 243 -14.30 1.81 -4.76
CA ASN A 243 -12.86 1.99 -4.60
C ASN A 243 -12.47 1.92 -3.12
N VAL A 244 -11.58 1.00 -2.78
CA VAL A 244 -11.16 0.77 -1.40
C VAL A 244 -9.71 0.31 -1.31
N PHE A 245 -8.98 0.96 -0.43
CA PHE A 245 -7.64 0.61 0.04
C PHE A 245 -7.67 0.46 1.56
N GLU A 246 -7.44 -0.76 2.02
CA GLU A 246 -7.44 -1.10 3.44
C GLU A 246 -6.28 -2.04 3.75
N TYR A 247 -5.50 -1.74 4.79
CA TYR A 247 -4.25 -2.45 5.11
C TYR A 247 -3.28 -2.53 3.92
N ILE A 248 -3.09 -1.41 3.23
CA ILE A 248 -2.10 -1.29 2.16
C ILE A 248 -0.83 -0.59 2.64
N GLU A 249 0.29 -0.82 1.96
CA GLU A 249 1.52 -0.05 2.07
C GLU A 249 1.91 0.51 0.69
N VAL A 250 2.11 1.82 0.58
CA VAL A 250 2.63 2.47 -0.64
C VAL A 250 4.00 3.04 -0.35
N MET A 251 5.02 2.49 -1.01
CA MET A 251 6.42 2.80 -0.75
C MET A 251 7.24 3.01 -2.00
N HIS A 252 8.32 3.79 -1.86
CA HIS A 252 9.33 4.01 -2.91
C HIS A 252 8.80 4.73 -4.16
N ALA A 253 7.61 5.34 -4.08
CA ALA A 253 6.98 6.05 -5.18
C ALA A 253 7.48 7.50 -5.29
N GLY A 254 7.00 8.22 -6.31
CA GLY A 254 7.24 9.64 -6.52
C GLY A 254 8.43 9.98 -7.43
N SER A 255 8.80 9.10 -8.36
CA SER A 255 9.85 9.40 -9.35
C SER A 255 9.49 10.61 -10.23
N ARG A 256 8.18 10.82 -10.44
CA ARG A 256 7.59 11.88 -11.26
C ARG A 256 6.42 12.55 -10.54
N ALA A 257 6.13 13.79 -10.94
CA ALA A 257 4.92 14.46 -10.46
C ALA A 257 3.68 13.72 -10.95
N LEU A 258 2.73 13.48 -10.04
CA LEU A 258 1.45 12.85 -10.33
C LEU A 258 0.43 13.87 -10.82
N VAL A 259 0.43 15.06 -10.21
CA VAL A 259 -0.46 16.17 -10.57
C VAL A 259 0.34 17.46 -10.61
N SER A 260 0.26 18.19 -11.73
CA SER A 260 1.03 19.41 -11.97
C SER A 260 2.52 19.19 -11.65
N SER A 261 3.08 19.90 -10.68
CA SER A 261 4.47 19.75 -10.22
C SER A 261 4.61 18.93 -8.94
N THR A 262 3.52 18.35 -8.41
CA THR A 262 3.50 17.67 -7.12
C THR A 262 3.72 16.17 -7.28
N LYS A 263 4.77 15.66 -6.64
CA LYS A 263 5.04 14.23 -6.48
C LYS A 263 4.28 13.67 -5.29
N ALA A 264 3.74 12.47 -5.42
CA ALA A 264 3.13 11.75 -4.31
C ALA A 264 3.17 10.24 -4.55
N GLY A 265 3.03 9.44 -3.49
CA GLY A 265 2.84 8.00 -3.64
C GLY A 265 1.47 7.64 -4.21
N MET A 266 0.45 8.42 -3.86
CA MET A 266 -0.89 8.32 -4.43
C MET A 266 -1.51 9.70 -4.63
N ALA A 267 -2.29 9.88 -5.69
CA ALA A 267 -3.05 11.10 -5.92
C ALA A 267 -4.50 10.83 -6.35
N LEU A 268 -5.43 11.63 -5.84
CA LEU A 268 -6.83 11.70 -6.30
C LEU A 268 -6.98 12.91 -7.21
N PHE A 269 -7.33 12.66 -8.48
CA PHE A 269 -7.46 13.68 -9.52
C PHE A 269 -8.59 13.25 -10.47
N GLY A 270 -9.75 13.90 -10.46
CA GLY A 270 -10.86 13.45 -11.31
C GLY A 270 -11.94 14.50 -11.58
N GLY A 271 -11.65 15.79 -11.38
CA GLY A 271 -12.62 16.85 -11.67
C GLY A 271 -13.92 16.73 -10.87
N GLY A 272 -13.84 16.44 -9.57
CA GLY A 272 -15.01 16.39 -8.69
C GLY A 272 -15.58 15.01 -8.37
N LYS A 273 -15.08 13.93 -9.00
CA LYS A 273 -15.62 12.57 -8.82
C LYS A 273 -14.68 11.55 -8.19
N ALA A 274 -13.36 11.75 -8.32
CA ALA A 274 -12.37 10.78 -7.85
C ALA A 274 -12.54 10.51 -6.36
N GLN A 275 -12.72 9.24 -5.98
CA GLN A 275 -13.03 8.91 -4.60
C GLN A 275 -12.45 7.56 -4.15
N ILE A 276 -12.14 7.47 -2.86
CA ILE A 276 -11.55 6.28 -2.22
C ILE A 276 -12.04 6.15 -0.77
N ALA A 277 -12.23 4.92 -0.30
CA ALA A 277 -12.16 4.59 1.13
C ALA A 277 -10.74 4.13 1.47
N LEU A 278 -10.08 4.83 2.41
CA LEU A 278 -8.69 4.59 2.77
C LEU A 278 -8.55 4.33 4.28
N LYS A 279 -8.22 3.10 4.67
CA LYS A 279 -8.20 2.71 6.09
C LYS A 279 -6.96 1.90 6.46
N ASN A 280 -6.47 2.04 7.69
CA ASN A 280 -5.41 1.20 8.26
C ASN A 280 -4.15 1.07 7.37
N SER A 281 -3.84 2.12 6.60
CA SER A 281 -2.85 2.05 5.52
C SER A 281 -1.60 2.88 5.83
N LEU A 282 -0.47 2.49 5.24
CA LEU A 282 0.83 3.14 5.42
C LEU A 282 1.32 3.76 4.10
N PHE A 283 1.69 5.04 4.15
CA PHE A 283 2.42 5.70 3.06
C PHE A 283 3.80 6.06 3.57
N SER A 284 4.83 5.36 3.08
CA SER A 284 6.17 5.50 3.62
C SER A 284 7.28 5.51 2.59
N GLN A 285 8.34 6.26 2.87
CA GLN A 285 9.55 6.28 2.02
C GLN A 285 9.25 6.66 0.55
N ASN A 286 8.30 7.57 0.35
CA ASN A 286 8.04 8.15 -0.99
C ASN A 286 8.86 9.43 -1.18
N ASP A 287 9.26 9.71 -2.42
CA ASP A 287 9.80 11.00 -2.81
C ASP A 287 8.65 11.93 -3.23
N GLY A 288 8.20 12.78 -2.31
CA GLY A 288 7.01 13.60 -2.43
C GLY A 288 6.13 13.43 -1.21
N TYR A 289 4.83 13.67 -1.38
CA TYR A 289 3.82 13.40 -0.37
C TYR A 289 3.50 11.89 -0.32
N GLY A 290 2.95 11.41 0.79
CA GLY A 290 2.32 10.09 0.79
C GLY A 290 1.04 10.09 -0.04
N LEU A 291 0.17 11.07 0.23
CA LEU A 291 -1.12 11.24 -0.45
C LEU A 291 -1.34 12.69 -0.89
N LEU A 292 -1.80 12.86 -2.13
CA LEU A 292 -2.32 14.12 -2.66
C LEU A 292 -3.81 14.01 -2.95
N VAL A 293 -4.63 14.84 -2.31
CA VAL A 293 -6.05 14.97 -2.60
C VAL A 293 -6.29 16.35 -3.19
N GLN A 294 -6.50 16.42 -4.50
CA GLN A 294 -6.79 17.68 -5.20
C GLN A 294 -8.23 18.16 -4.93
N GLU A 295 -8.51 19.42 -5.27
CA GLU A 295 -9.87 19.98 -5.32
C GLU A 295 -10.80 19.04 -6.11
N GLY A 296 -11.91 18.66 -5.47
CA GLY A 296 -12.88 17.71 -6.03
C GLY A 296 -12.55 16.23 -5.88
N GLY A 297 -11.39 15.86 -5.30
CA GLY A 297 -11.17 14.51 -4.78
C GLY A 297 -12.00 14.26 -3.52
N ILE A 298 -12.41 13.03 -3.25
CA ILE A 298 -13.29 12.69 -2.12
C ILE A 298 -12.68 11.55 -1.30
N LEU A 299 -12.29 11.85 -0.07
CA LEU A 299 -12.03 10.83 0.95
C LEU A 299 -13.37 10.38 1.54
N ARG A 300 -13.95 9.31 0.98
CA ARG A 300 -15.25 8.80 1.43
C ARG A 300 -15.16 8.23 2.83
N GLU A 301 -14.07 7.53 3.11
CA GLU A 301 -13.66 7.07 4.43
C GLU A 301 -12.16 7.31 4.60
N PHE A 302 -11.75 7.72 5.79
CA PHE A 302 -10.35 7.87 6.17
C PHE A 302 -10.20 7.49 7.64
N ALA A 303 -9.49 6.41 7.94
CA ALA A 303 -9.37 5.93 9.32
C ALA A 303 -8.00 5.28 9.59
N ALA A 304 -7.35 5.70 10.68
CA ALA A 304 -6.15 5.06 11.23
C ALA A 304 -5.02 4.83 10.20
N ASN A 305 -4.79 5.82 9.34
CA ASN A 305 -3.71 5.81 8.36
C ASN A 305 -2.42 6.38 8.95
N SER A 306 -1.27 5.93 8.47
CA SER A 306 0.04 6.39 8.92
C SER A 306 0.88 6.88 7.75
N PHE A 307 1.53 8.02 7.93
CA PHE A 307 2.40 8.63 6.94
C PHE A 307 3.77 8.84 7.56
N THR A 308 4.80 8.20 7.01
CA THR A 308 6.14 8.22 7.60
C THR A 308 7.25 8.35 6.57
N LYS A 309 8.33 9.07 6.88
CA LYS A 309 9.56 9.09 6.05
C LYS A 309 9.33 9.51 4.59
N ASN A 310 8.27 10.24 4.28
CA ASN A 310 8.08 10.86 2.96
C ASN A 310 8.98 12.12 2.87
N THR A 311 9.45 12.50 1.68
CA THR A 311 10.34 13.67 1.55
C THR A 311 9.62 15.00 1.74
N GLU A 312 8.31 15.05 1.48
CA GLU A 312 7.43 16.18 1.81
C GLU A 312 6.64 15.90 3.09
N ALA A 313 5.47 16.54 3.27
CA ALA A 313 4.54 16.15 4.33
C ALA A 313 3.84 14.82 4.03
N GLY A 314 3.21 14.22 5.03
CA GLY A 314 2.48 12.97 4.84
C GLY A 314 1.35 13.08 3.82
N ILE A 315 0.58 14.16 3.91
CA ILE A 315 -0.57 14.42 3.04
C ILE A 315 -0.61 15.90 2.64
N ILE A 316 -1.11 16.14 1.43
CA ILE A 316 -1.59 17.44 0.97
C ILE A 316 -3.05 17.30 0.50
N VAL A 317 -3.93 18.13 1.03
CA VAL A 317 -5.38 17.94 0.92
C VAL A 317 -6.12 19.25 0.64
N ASP A 318 -7.20 19.16 -0.14
CA ASP A 318 -8.17 20.24 -0.32
C ASP A 318 -8.91 20.56 1.01
N PRO A 319 -9.18 21.83 1.34
CA PRO A 319 -9.85 22.22 2.58
C PRO A 319 -11.16 21.47 2.89
N ALA A 320 -11.97 21.13 1.88
CA ALA A 320 -13.25 20.44 2.09
C ALA A 320 -13.08 18.99 2.56
N ASN A 321 -11.92 18.38 2.31
CA ASN A 321 -11.61 17.01 2.74
C ASN A 321 -11.03 16.94 4.16
N VAL A 322 -10.65 18.07 4.77
CA VAL A 322 -10.07 18.08 6.13
C VAL A 322 -11.03 17.49 7.16
N VAL A 323 -12.34 17.73 7.02
CA VAL A 323 -13.39 17.17 7.88
C VAL A 323 -13.48 15.64 7.80
N LYS A 324 -12.92 15.03 6.75
CA LYS A 324 -12.92 13.58 6.54
C LYS A 324 -11.77 12.88 7.26
N LEU A 325 -10.74 13.61 7.66
CA LEU A 325 -9.59 13.05 8.35
C LEU A 325 -9.96 12.68 9.80
N ASP A 326 -9.64 11.46 10.20
CA ASP A 326 -9.86 10.99 11.57
C ASP A 326 -8.71 11.40 12.50
N ALA A 327 -9.03 11.49 13.79
CA ALA A 327 -8.07 11.88 14.82
C ALA A 327 -7.02 10.81 15.16
N ALA A 328 -7.21 9.55 14.73
CA ALA A 328 -6.30 8.44 15.00
C ALA A 328 -5.22 8.25 13.93
N SER A 329 -5.37 8.87 12.75
CA SER A 329 -4.32 8.91 11.73
C SER A 329 -3.10 9.69 12.20
N VAL A 330 -1.91 9.27 11.76
CA VAL A 330 -0.61 9.78 12.21
C VAL A 330 0.17 10.37 11.05
N PHE A 331 0.60 11.63 11.19
CA PHE A 331 1.33 12.39 10.17
C PHE A 331 2.75 12.79 10.63
N THR A 332 3.17 12.33 11.80
CA THR A 332 4.37 12.77 12.53
C THR A 332 5.56 11.80 12.43
N GLY A 333 5.50 10.79 11.56
CA GLY A 333 6.52 9.73 11.47
C GLY A 333 7.74 10.08 10.62
N GLU A 334 8.47 11.14 10.98
CA GLU A 334 9.71 11.57 10.28
C GLU A 334 9.49 11.94 8.79
N ASN A 335 8.35 12.53 8.46
CA ASN A 335 8.17 13.14 7.15
C ASN A 335 9.05 14.39 7.03
N GLY A 336 9.33 14.86 5.81
CA GLY A 336 10.05 16.12 5.60
C GLY A 336 9.40 17.28 6.36
N ARG A 337 8.07 17.24 6.51
CA ARG A 337 7.32 18.10 7.44
C ARG A 337 6.21 17.28 8.13
N ASN A 338 6.19 17.31 9.45
CA ASN A 338 5.20 16.59 10.27
C ASN A 338 3.93 17.42 10.47
N VAL A 339 3.20 17.65 9.38
CA VAL A 339 1.95 18.43 9.33
C VAL A 339 0.96 17.81 8.34
N VAL A 340 -0.30 18.22 8.42
CA VAL A 340 -1.28 18.04 7.33
C VAL A 340 -1.28 19.31 6.49
N GLU A 341 -0.82 19.23 5.24
CA GLU A 341 -0.79 20.41 4.38
C GLU A 341 -2.12 20.60 3.66
N ILE A 342 -2.63 21.83 3.69
CA ILE A 342 -3.89 22.23 3.08
C ILE A 342 -3.56 23.12 1.89
N LYS A 343 -4.02 22.71 0.71
CA LYS A 343 -3.85 23.45 -0.53
C LYS A 343 -5.20 23.65 -1.19
N GLY A 344 -5.62 24.90 -1.24
CA GLY A 344 -6.88 25.34 -1.82
C GLY A 344 -7.15 26.77 -1.39
N TYR A 345 -7.87 27.51 -2.22
CA TYR A 345 -8.09 28.94 -2.00
C TYR A 345 -9.34 29.22 -1.17
N TYR A 346 -10.34 28.35 -1.24
CA TYR A 346 -11.66 28.61 -0.70
C TYR A 346 -12.24 27.40 0.01
N LEU A 347 -12.99 27.70 1.05
CA LEU A 347 -14.01 26.85 1.61
C LEU A 347 -15.36 27.49 1.30
N ARG A 348 -15.92 27.18 0.11
CA ARG A 348 -17.01 27.98 -0.50
C ARG A 348 -18.31 27.23 -0.83
N ASP A 349 -18.39 25.94 -0.56
CA ASP A 349 -19.58 25.14 -0.87
C ASP A 349 -19.86 24.12 0.24
N GLY A 350 -21.14 23.85 0.49
CA GLY A 350 -21.59 22.87 1.48
C GLY A 350 -22.09 23.46 2.80
N ASN A 351 -22.28 22.59 3.78
CA ASN A 351 -22.70 22.95 5.13
C ASN A 351 -21.49 23.39 5.97
N ASP A 352 -21.77 24.08 7.08
CA ASP A 352 -20.76 24.38 8.09
C ASP A 352 -19.92 23.14 8.45
N ILE A 353 -18.60 23.34 8.58
CA ILE A 353 -17.65 22.26 8.87
C ILE A 353 -16.90 22.49 10.16
N THR A 354 -16.48 21.38 10.77
CA THR A 354 -15.63 21.38 11.96
C THR A 354 -14.31 20.68 11.65
N TRP A 355 -13.19 21.35 11.89
CA TRP A 355 -11.87 20.73 11.88
C TRP A 355 -11.52 20.30 13.30
N ASN A 356 -11.41 18.99 13.50
CA ASN A 356 -11.30 18.40 14.83
C ASN A 356 -9.87 18.35 15.38
N GLY A 357 -8.86 18.48 14.52
CA GLY A 357 -7.47 18.23 14.90
C GLY A 357 -7.18 16.74 15.12
N PHE A 358 -6.02 16.47 15.68
CA PHE A 358 -5.49 15.12 15.85
C PHE A 358 -5.11 14.83 17.29
N LYS A 359 -5.07 13.55 17.65
CA LYS A 359 -4.70 13.10 19.00
C LYS A 359 -3.29 13.57 19.40
N ASP A 360 -2.36 13.59 18.45
CA ASP A 360 -0.97 14.03 18.65
C ASP A 360 -0.77 15.55 18.44
N LYS A 361 -1.86 16.30 18.26
CA LYS A 361 -1.85 17.76 17.99
C LYS A 361 -1.07 18.15 16.73
N THR A 362 -0.97 17.25 15.74
CA THR A 362 -0.43 17.58 14.41
C THR A 362 -1.06 18.89 13.87
N PRO A 363 -0.25 19.87 13.41
CA PRO A 363 -0.77 21.09 12.81
C PRO A 363 -1.41 20.88 11.45
N TYR A 364 -2.45 21.67 11.16
CA TYR A 364 -2.88 21.95 9.79
C TYR A 364 -2.05 23.11 9.24
N ARG A 365 -1.41 22.92 8.07
CA ARG A 365 -0.59 23.95 7.45
C ARG A 365 -1.21 24.46 6.15
N LEU A 366 -1.56 25.74 6.11
CA LEU A 366 -2.04 26.43 4.92
C LEU A 366 -0.85 26.79 4.01
N LEU A 367 -0.87 26.31 2.78
CA LEU A 367 0.20 26.59 1.79
C LEU A 367 -0.07 27.83 0.91
N GLY A 368 -1.29 28.34 0.92
CA GLY A 368 -1.71 29.50 0.15
C GLY A 368 -2.83 30.26 0.87
N ASP A 369 -3.18 31.43 0.34
CA ASP A 369 -4.28 32.24 0.85
C ASP A 369 -5.56 31.41 0.98
N PHE A 370 -6.22 31.53 2.13
CA PHE A 370 -7.34 30.67 2.50
C PHE A 370 -8.56 31.52 2.87
N ALA A 371 -9.60 31.43 2.05
CA ALA A 371 -10.86 32.13 2.25
C ALA A 371 -11.95 31.18 2.78
N VAL A 372 -12.60 31.59 3.86
CA VAL A 372 -13.74 30.92 4.48
C VAL A 372 -15.02 31.64 4.05
N GLU A 373 -15.85 30.97 3.24
CA GLU A 373 -17.14 31.51 2.78
C GLU A 373 -18.36 30.74 3.31
N ILE A 374 -18.13 29.73 4.17
CA ILE A 374 -19.12 29.00 4.96
C ILE A 374 -18.77 29.09 6.46
N GLY A 375 -19.49 28.40 7.36
CA GLY A 375 -19.06 28.28 8.75
C GLY A 375 -17.88 27.33 8.94
N LEU A 376 -16.79 27.82 9.51
CA LEU A 376 -15.65 27.01 9.96
C LEU A 376 -15.56 27.01 11.49
N THR A 377 -15.67 25.83 12.09
CA THR A 377 -15.41 25.62 13.51
C THR A 377 -14.08 24.90 13.71
N LEU A 378 -13.23 25.38 14.61
CA LEU A 378 -12.01 24.70 15.05
C LEU A 378 -12.21 24.16 16.46
N SER A 379 -12.02 22.85 16.62
CA SER A 379 -12.12 22.19 17.92
C SER A 379 -10.95 22.59 18.85
N PRO A 380 -11.09 22.44 20.19
CA PRO A 380 -10.02 22.74 21.13
C PRO A 380 -8.70 22.06 20.81
N GLY A 381 -7.60 22.80 20.98
CA GLY A 381 -6.23 22.32 20.72
C GLY A 381 -5.83 22.24 19.25
N VAL A 382 -6.70 22.64 18.31
CA VAL A 382 -6.33 22.73 16.89
C VAL A 382 -5.26 23.80 16.68
N THR A 383 -4.22 23.46 15.91
CA THR A 383 -3.20 24.40 15.46
C THR A 383 -3.29 24.61 13.95
N ILE A 384 -3.46 25.87 13.54
CA ILE A 384 -3.34 26.33 12.16
C ILE A 384 -1.99 27.05 12.01
N GLU A 385 -1.16 26.54 11.11
CA GLU A 385 0.07 27.19 10.68
C GLU A 385 -0.11 27.74 9.27
N ALA A 386 0.37 28.95 9.01
CA ALA A 386 0.38 29.55 7.69
C ALA A 386 1.81 29.54 7.13
N ALA A 387 1.96 29.13 5.86
CA ALA A 387 3.20 29.36 5.12
C ALA A 387 3.49 30.86 5.00
N ARG A 388 4.70 31.18 4.53
CA ARG A 388 5.15 32.57 4.43
C ARG A 388 4.18 33.41 3.61
N ASP A 389 3.85 34.59 4.13
CA ASP A 389 2.98 35.60 3.50
C ASP A 389 1.54 35.15 3.22
N VAL A 390 1.12 33.96 3.68
CA VAL A 390 -0.25 33.47 3.53
C VAL A 390 -1.21 34.29 4.41
N MET A 391 -2.39 34.59 3.86
CA MET A 391 -3.49 35.28 4.52
C MET A 391 -4.69 34.34 4.76
N ILE A 392 -5.33 34.49 5.91
CA ILE A 392 -6.64 33.87 6.19
C ILE A 392 -7.72 34.94 6.02
N MET A 393 -8.75 34.67 5.25
CA MET A 393 -9.88 35.57 5.01
C MET A 393 -11.17 34.94 5.51
N ILE A 394 -11.89 35.62 6.39
CA ILE A 394 -13.26 35.26 6.75
C ILE A 394 -14.19 36.16 5.93
N ASN A 395 -14.63 35.65 4.78
CA ASN A 395 -15.41 36.40 3.80
C ASN A 395 -16.85 36.60 4.25
N SER A 396 -17.55 37.54 3.61
CA SER A 396 -18.89 38.02 4.03
C SER A 396 -19.96 36.95 4.19
N LYS A 397 -19.87 35.83 3.45
CA LYS A 397 -20.80 34.70 3.54
C LYS A 397 -20.49 33.73 4.69
N GLY A 398 -19.23 33.67 5.11
CA GLY A 398 -18.74 32.71 6.09
C GLY A 398 -18.67 33.26 7.51
N TYR A 399 -18.21 32.41 8.42
CA TYR A 399 -17.86 32.81 9.78
C TYR A 399 -16.84 31.83 10.39
N LEU A 400 -16.12 32.28 11.43
CA LEU A 400 -15.14 31.47 12.15
C LEU A 400 -15.53 31.30 13.61
N ILE A 401 -15.54 30.07 14.11
CA ILE A 401 -15.57 29.75 15.54
C ILE A 401 -14.28 29.02 15.90
N ALA A 402 -13.37 29.71 16.58
CA ALA A 402 -12.17 29.13 17.17
C ALA A 402 -12.28 29.21 18.70
N LYS A 403 -12.91 28.21 19.30
CA LYS A 403 -13.18 28.18 20.74
C LYS A 403 -12.39 27.05 21.40
N GLY A 404 -11.23 27.39 21.94
CA GLY A 404 -10.42 26.49 22.75
C GLY A 404 -10.90 26.38 24.18
N THR A 405 -10.13 25.66 24.99
CA THR A 405 -10.24 25.64 26.45
C THR A 405 -8.99 26.27 27.08
N ALA A 406 -9.00 26.48 28.39
CA ALA A 406 -7.83 27.01 29.11
C ALA A 406 -6.56 26.15 28.91
N THR A 407 -6.73 24.83 28.73
CA THR A 407 -5.65 23.85 28.56
C THR A 407 -5.42 23.44 27.11
N GLU A 408 -6.44 23.57 26.25
CA GLU A 408 -6.40 23.19 24.84
C GLU A 408 -6.78 24.39 23.98
N LYS A 409 -5.87 25.35 23.91
CA LYS A 409 -6.08 26.56 23.12
C LYS A 409 -6.05 26.25 21.62
N VAL A 410 -6.88 26.97 20.86
CA VAL A 410 -6.72 27.01 19.40
C VAL A 410 -5.56 27.92 19.05
N THR A 411 -4.67 27.53 18.14
CA THR A 411 -3.48 28.30 17.78
C THR A 411 -3.49 28.71 16.31
N PHE A 412 -3.17 29.97 16.02
CA PHE A 412 -2.87 30.51 14.70
C PHE A 412 -1.46 31.09 14.68
N THR A 413 -0.58 30.58 13.82
CA THR A 413 0.82 31.05 13.75
C THR A 413 1.46 30.84 12.39
N GLY A 414 2.69 31.33 12.21
CA GLY A 414 3.51 31.04 11.03
C GLY A 414 4.22 29.69 11.14
N ALA A 415 4.41 29.00 10.02
CA ALA A 415 5.00 27.65 9.96
C ALA A 415 6.40 27.54 10.60
N GLU A 416 7.21 28.59 10.55
CA GLU A 416 8.55 28.63 11.17
C GLU A 416 8.55 29.20 12.59
N ARG A 417 7.40 29.64 13.12
CA ARG A 417 7.24 30.27 14.44
C ARG A 417 8.17 31.46 14.70
N THR A 418 8.65 32.10 13.64
CA THR A 418 9.40 33.37 13.68
C THR A 418 8.44 34.56 13.59
N GLY A 419 8.81 35.72 14.17
CA GLY A 419 7.95 36.90 14.16
C GLY A 419 7.68 37.43 12.74
N ALA A 420 6.48 37.94 12.50
CA ALA A 420 6.06 38.51 11.20
C ALA A 420 6.30 37.58 9.99
N TYR A 421 5.92 36.31 10.10
CA TYR A 421 6.14 35.28 9.09
C TYR A 421 5.00 35.14 8.07
N TRP A 422 3.76 35.23 8.52
CA TRP A 422 2.57 35.13 7.67
C TRP A 422 1.83 36.47 7.62
N LYS A 423 0.93 36.66 6.65
CA LYS A 423 0.32 37.97 6.42
C LYS A 423 -0.68 38.38 7.50
N GLY A 424 -1.34 37.40 8.12
CA GLY A 424 -2.35 37.60 9.17
C GLY A 424 -3.74 37.14 8.75
N MET A 425 -4.71 37.35 9.63
CA MET A 425 -6.12 37.03 9.41
C MET A 425 -6.92 38.31 9.19
N ILE A 426 -7.79 38.33 8.19
CA ILE A 426 -8.73 39.42 7.94
C ILE A 426 -10.16 38.93 7.98
N ILE A 427 -11.02 39.67 8.67
CA ILE A 427 -12.45 39.37 8.82
C ILE A 427 -13.26 40.46 8.11
N TYR A 428 -13.95 40.04 7.05
CA TYR A 428 -14.94 40.84 6.32
C TYR A 428 -16.37 40.52 6.75
N SER A 429 -16.58 39.32 7.32
CA SER A 429 -17.89 38.86 7.77
C SER A 429 -18.43 39.66 8.94
N THR A 430 -19.67 40.14 8.81
CA THR A 430 -20.43 40.77 9.90
C THR A 430 -21.21 39.75 10.73
N ASN A 431 -21.08 38.46 10.44
CA ASN A 431 -21.79 37.40 11.14
C ASN A 431 -21.46 37.42 12.65
N SER A 432 -22.48 37.45 13.49
CA SER A 432 -22.33 37.53 14.95
C SER A 432 -21.70 36.27 15.56
N ARG A 433 -21.61 35.18 14.80
CA ARG A 433 -20.97 33.93 15.22
C ARG A 433 -19.44 33.96 15.15
N ASN A 434 -18.84 34.99 14.55
CA ASN A 434 -17.38 35.15 14.55
C ASN A 434 -16.86 35.26 15.99
N LEU A 435 -16.13 34.23 16.42
CA LEU A 435 -15.66 34.07 17.79
C LEU A 435 -14.26 33.47 17.80
N ILE A 436 -13.34 34.13 18.50
CA ILE A 436 -12.05 33.56 18.89
C ILE A 436 -11.97 33.64 20.42
N GLU A 437 -11.94 32.49 21.07
CA GLU A 437 -11.96 32.37 22.53
C GLU A 437 -10.97 31.29 23.00
N ASN A 438 -10.21 31.58 24.05
CA ASN A 438 -9.16 30.68 24.57
C ASN A 438 -8.21 30.23 23.45
N ALA A 439 -7.58 31.20 22.79
CA ALA A 439 -6.74 30.97 21.63
C ALA A 439 -5.36 31.64 21.76
N GLU A 440 -4.48 31.37 20.81
CA GLU A 440 -3.22 32.07 20.60
C GLU A 440 -3.10 32.48 19.14
N ILE A 441 -2.87 33.76 18.88
CA ILE A 441 -2.59 34.30 17.55
C ILE A 441 -1.21 34.94 17.60
N SER A 442 -0.29 34.46 16.76
CA SER A 442 1.09 34.94 16.78
C SER A 442 1.72 35.05 15.41
N ASN A 443 2.81 35.82 15.33
CA ASN A 443 3.75 35.79 14.21
C ASN A 443 3.20 36.27 12.85
N GLY A 444 2.06 36.95 12.84
CA GLY A 444 1.44 37.54 11.65
C GLY A 444 1.97 38.95 11.35
N GLY A 445 1.48 39.55 10.27
CA GLY A 445 1.89 40.90 9.85
C GLY A 445 3.23 40.93 9.09
N SER A 446 3.56 39.91 8.29
CA SER A 446 4.71 39.95 7.39
C SER A 446 4.60 41.09 6.36
N LEU A 447 3.40 41.23 5.79
CA LEU A 447 3.02 42.22 4.79
C LEU A 447 1.86 43.08 5.28
N VAL A 448 1.58 44.15 4.52
CA VAL A 448 0.38 44.97 4.72
C VAL A 448 -0.85 44.08 4.48
N ILE A 449 -1.72 43.97 5.48
CA ILE A 449 -2.94 43.20 5.41
C ILE A 449 -4.08 44.02 4.80
N VAL A 450 -4.26 45.28 5.22
CA VAL A 450 -5.26 46.22 4.68
C VAL A 450 -4.91 47.66 5.07
N SER A 451 -5.34 48.66 4.28
CA SER A 451 -5.22 50.10 4.60
C SER A 451 -3.80 50.58 5.00
N GLY A 452 -2.75 49.98 4.42
CA GLY A 452 -1.36 50.30 4.79
C GLY A 452 -0.92 49.76 6.17
N LYS A 453 -1.75 48.96 6.83
CA LYS A 453 -1.52 48.39 8.15
C LYS A 453 -1.04 46.94 8.04
N LYS A 454 -0.10 46.55 8.88
CA LYS A 454 0.26 45.15 9.15
C LYS A 454 -0.37 44.74 10.46
N ALA A 455 -0.90 43.52 10.58
CA ALA A 455 -1.46 43.03 11.83
C ALA A 455 -1.49 41.51 11.89
N ASN A 456 -1.58 40.94 13.10
CA ASN A 456 -1.98 39.54 13.29
C ASN A 456 -3.43 39.33 12.82
N LEU A 457 -4.30 40.26 13.18
CA LEU A 457 -5.74 40.21 12.93
C LEU A 457 -6.25 41.58 12.47
N ALA A 458 -7.09 41.60 11.44
CA ALA A 458 -7.73 42.79 10.91
C ALA A 458 -9.25 42.61 10.77
N LEU A 459 -10.02 43.62 11.16
CA LEU A 459 -11.47 43.72 10.98
C LEU A 459 -11.76 44.80 9.93
N TYR A 460 -12.07 44.38 8.70
CA TYR A 460 -12.37 45.28 7.58
C TYR A 460 -13.86 45.21 7.23
N GLY A 461 -14.67 45.98 7.96
CA GLY A 461 -16.13 45.89 7.93
C GLY A 461 -16.73 44.69 8.65
N GLY A 462 -15.92 43.73 9.12
CA GLY A 462 -16.37 42.55 9.83
C GLY A 462 -16.54 42.72 11.35
N ASN A 463 -17.23 41.76 11.95
CA ASN A 463 -17.49 41.67 13.39
C ASN A 463 -16.70 40.50 14.00
N LEU A 464 -16.14 40.67 15.19
CA LEU A 464 -15.52 39.58 15.95
C LEU A 464 -15.70 39.77 17.46
N THR A 465 -16.01 38.66 18.14
CA THR A 465 -15.79 38.53 19.58
C THR A 465 -14.44 37.87 19.86
N LEU A 466 -13.54 38.55 20.56
CA LEU A 466 -12.21 38.08 20.94
C LEU A 466 -12.08 38.05 22.47
N LYS A 467 -11.88 36.86 23.05
CA LYS A 467 -11.80 36.67 24.51
C LYS A 467 -10.72 35.67 24.91
N ASN A 468 -10.12 35.86 26.08
CA ASN A 468 -9.13 34.96 26.69
C ASN A 468 -8.03 34.51 25.71
N THR A 469 -7.62 35.39 24.80
CA THR A 469 -6.71 35.07 23.70
C THR A 469 -5.38 35.78 23.89
N VAL A 470 -4.29 35.09 23.58
CA VAL A 470 -2.95 35.71 23.53
C VAL A 470 -2.68 36.18 22.10
N VAL A 471 -2.46 37.48 21.90
CA VAL A 471 -2.09 38.04 20.59
C VAL A 471 -0.67 38.60 20.66
N SER A 472 0.25 38.02 19.91
CA SER A 472 1.68 38.32 20.09
C SER A 472 2.51 38.35 18.81
N LYS A 473 3.70 38.97 18.89
CA LYS A 473 4.72 38.90 17.83
C LYS A 473 4.22 39.34 16.43
N SER A 474 3.28 40.28 16.40
CA SER A 474 2.84 40.89 15.15
C SER A 474 3.94 41.77 14.56
N GLY A 475 4.12 41.73 13.24
CA GLY A 475 4.94 42.68 12.48
C GLY A 475 4.32 44.09 12.37
N GLY A 476 3.13 44.29 12.93
CA GLY A 476 2.51 45.60 13.12
C GLY A 476 1.62 45.58 14.36
N TYR A 477 0.34 45.90 14.20
CA TYR A 477 -0.63 45.89 15.31
C TYR A 477 -1.00 44.47 15.75
N GLY A 478 -1.36 44.30 17.01
CA GLY A 478 -2.01 43.05 17.44
C GLY A 478 -3.33 42.85 16.70
N VAL A 479 -4.25 43.81 16.82
CA VAL A 479 -5.52 43.87 16.11
C VAL A 479 -5.69 45.23 15.45
N PHE A 480 -6.08 45.25 14.18
CA PHE A 480 -6.50 46.45 13.48
C PHE A 480 -8.00 46.40 13.19
N VAL A 481 -8.72 47.48 13.49
CA VAL A 481 -10.17 47.60 13.25
C VAL A 481 -10.42 48.84 12.41
N SER A 482 -10.92 48.63 11.19
CA SER A 482 -11.36 49.72 10.31
C SER A 482 -12.62 50.42 10.84
N TYR A 483 -12.95 51.59 10.29
CA TYR A 483 -14.13 52.40 10.65
C TYR A 483 -15.45 51.60 10.74
N THR A 484 -15.64 50.65 9.84
CA THR A 484 -16.86 49.83 9.76
C THR A 484 -16.74 48.49 10.49
N GLY A 485 -15.55 48.12 10.98
CA GLY A 485 -15.34 46.89 11.76
C GLY A 485 -15.85 47.02 13.19
N ARG A 486 -16.14 45.89 13.83
CA ARG A 486 -16.57 45.83 15.24
C ARG A 486 -15.82 44.75 16.00
N LEU A 487 -15.27 45.15 17.14
CA LEU A 487 -14.64 44.29 18.15
C LEU A 487 -15.39 44.49 19.48
N ASN A 488 -15.46 43.48 20.33
CA ASN A 488 -16.08 43.60 21.65
C ASN A 488 -15.37 44.65 22.53
N ASP A 489 -16.15 45.39 23.32
CA ASP A 489 -15.67 46.56 24.10
C ASP A 489 -14.58 46.21 25.12
N ASP A 490 -14.63 45.00 25.68
CA ASP A 490 -13.67 44.50 26.66
C ASP A 490 -12.44 43.84 26.01
N ALA A 491 -12.26 43.89 24.69
CA ALA A 491 -11.18 43.15 24.01
C ALA A 491 -9.77 43.51 24.48
N SER A 492 -9.54 44.75 24.93
CA SER A 492 -8.23 45.16 25.46
C SER A 492 -7.90 44.57 26.84
N THR A 493 -8.92 44.21 27.64
CA THR A 493 -8.77 43.70 29.01
C THR A 493 -9.07 42.20 29.11
N ALA A 494 -9.91 41.68 28.22
CA ALA A 494 -10.24 40.25 28.12
C ALA A 494 -9.15 39.41 27.45
N ASN A 495 -8.11 40.04 26.89
CA ASN A 495 -7.06 39.37 26.13
C ASN A 495 -5.66 39.84 26.58
N THR A 496 -4.66 39.01 26.30
CA THR A 496 -3.26 39.31 26.61
C THR A 496 -2.52 39.65 25.32
N PHE A 497 -1.84 40.80 25.32
CA PHE A 497 -1.04 41.24 24.18
C PHE A 497 0.43 41.35 24.57
N THR A 498 1.33 40.86 23.71
CA THR A 498 2.77 40.91 24.01
C THR A 498 3.63 40.95 22.75
N ALA A 499 4.71 41.73 22.77
CA ALA A 499 5.70 41.78 21.70
C ALA A 499 5.14 42.09 20.29
N ASN A 500 4.09 42.91 20.17
CA ASN A 500 3.65 43.43 18.89
C ASN A 500 4.52 44.63 18.48
N ALA A 501 4.84 44.77 17.19
CA ALA A 501 5.72 45.84 16.70
C ALA A 501 5.07 47.24 16.77
N GLN A 502 3.74 47.30 16.80
CA GLN A 502 2.94 48.51 17.01
C GLN A 502 1.94 48.28 18.15
N ASP A 503 0.95 49.16 18.27
CA ASP A 503 -0.05 49.08 19.34
C ASP A 503 -0.80 47.75 19.34
N ASN A 504 -1.29 47.37 20.52
CA ASN A 504 -2.04 46.13 20.72
C ASN A 504 -3.34 46.13 19.91
N ILE A 505 -4.08 47.24 19.92
CA ILE A 505 -5.31 47.44 19.16
C ILE A 505 -5.30 48.83 18.55
N GLN A 506 -5.49 48.91 17.23
CA GLN A 506 -5.76 50.16 16.52
C GLN A 506 -7.21 50.18 16.07
N LEU A 507 -7.96 51.21 16.49
CA LEU A 507 -9.31 51.50 16.02
C LEU A 507 -9.24 52.71 15.09
N GLU A 508 -9.66 52.57 13.84
CA GLU A 508 -9.94 53.72 12.98
C GLU A 508 -11.27 54.36 13.42
N LYS A 509 -11.19 55.66 13.70
CA LYS A 509 -12.31 56.47 14.17
C LYS A 509 -12.93 57.28 13.05
#